data_AF-A0A2A6JFE2-F1
#
_entry.id   AF-A0A2A6JFE2-F1
#
_cell.length_a   1.000
_cell.length_b   1.000
_cell.length_c   1.000
_cell.angle_alpha   90.00
_cell.angle_beta   90.00
_cell.angle_gamma   90.00
#
_symmetry.space_group_name_H-M   'P 1'
#
loop_
_entity.id
_entity.type
_entity.pdbx_description
1 polymer ?
#
loop_
_entity_poly.entity_id
_entity_poly.type
_entity_poly.pdbx_seq_one_letter_code
_entity_poly.pdbx_strand_id
1 'polypeptide(L)'
;MAGLFKSLKRVLTGKIIRQSDVQIMNGSCIISFRIKRDSGSGGVYVVLASKASGNYQYYPFDAEEFDSFVDAAIEIKKALRADESARIGQTQASVKP
;
A
#
# COMPACT_ATOMS: atom_id res chain seq x y z
N MET A 1 21.66 9.24 9.14
CA MET A 1 21.47 8.24 10.22
C MET A 1 20.33 8.58 11.18
N ALA A 2 20.13 9.83 11.64
CA ALA A 2 19.06 10.18 12.60
C ALA A 2 17.61 10.00 12.07
N GLY A 3 17.37 10.15 10.76
CA GLY A 3 16.03 9.98 10.17
C GLY A 3 15.50 8.54 10.21
N LEU A 4 16.38 7.55 10.03
CA LEU A 4 16.01 6.14 9.97
C LEU A 4 15.63 5.57 11.36
N PHE A 5 16.28 6.04 12.43
CA PHE A 5 15.91 5.67 13.80
C PHE A 5 14.59 6.32 14.26
N LYS A 6 14.29 7.54 13.78
CA LYS A 6 13.03 8.23 14.10
C LYS A 6 11.83 7.59 13.38
N SER A 7 12.01 7.14 12.14
CA SER A 7 10.97 6.44 11.38
C SER A 7 10.67 5.05 11.95
N LEU A 8 11.71 4.29 12.33
CA LEU A 8 11.53 2.95 12.94
C LEU A 8 10.86 3.01 14.32
N LYS A 9 11.23 3.98 15.17
CA LYS A 9 10.56 4.21 16.46
C LYS A 9 9.09 4.57 16.27
N ARG A 10 8.77 5.47 15.32
CA ARG A 10 7.37 5.81 14.97
C ARG A 10 6.57 4.60 14.53
N VAL A 11 7.12 3.73 13.68
CA VAL A 11 6.43 2.49 13.27
C VAL A 11 6.01 1.65 14.49
N LEU A 12 6.86 1.57 15.51
CA LEU A 12 6.64 0.74 16.70
C LEU A 12 5.76 1.39 17.78
N THR A 13 5.81 2.71 17.98
CA THR A 13 5.22 3.36 19.17
C THR A 13 3.91 4.11 18.93
N GLY A 14 3.49 4.31 17.68
CA GLY A 14 2.25 5.03 17.38
C GLY A 14 0.99 4.17 17.53
N LYS A 15 -0.06 4.77 18.09
CA LYS A 15 -1.39 4.16 18.22
C LYS A 15 -2.07 4.10 16.85
N ILE A 16 -2.57 2.92 16.47
CA ILE A 16 -3.39 2.77 15.25
C ILE A 16 -4.74 3.45 15.50
N ILE A 17 -5.08 4.41 14.65
CA ILE A 17 -6.38 5.08 14.63
C ILE A 17 -7.34 4.32 13.71
N ARG A 18 -6.85 3.94 12.53
CA ARG A 18 -7.61 3.23 11.50
C ARG A 18 -6.72 2.28 10.74
N GLN A 19 -7.30 1.18 10.27
CA GLN A 19 -6.61 0.15 9.51
C GLN A 19 -7.51 -0.37 8.38
N SER A 20 -6.89 -0.70 7.24
CA SER A 20 -7.51 -1.42 6.13
C SER A 20 -6.54 -2.50 5.67
N ASP A 21 -7.00 -3.76 5.67
CA ASP A 21 -6.20 -4.93 5.36
C ASP A 21 -6.66 -5.55 4.03
N VAL A 22 -5.69 -5.89 3.19
CA VAL A 22 -5.87 -6.62 1.94
C VAL A 22 -5.08 -7.91 2.04
N GLN A 23 -5.76 -9.04 1.85
CA GLN A 23 -5.10 -10.34 1.75
C GLN A 23 -4.56 -10.54 0.34
N ILE A 24 -3.29 -10.91 0.24
CA ILE A 24 -2.63 -11.24 -1.03
C ILE A 24 -1.96 -12.61 -0.91
N MET A 25 -1.43 -13.13 -2.02
CA MET A 25 -0.74 -14.43 -2.06
C MET A 25 -1.58 -15.55 -1.42
N ASN A 26 -2.87 -15.63 -1.79
CA ASN A 26 -3.84 -16.59 -1.26
C ASN A 26 -3.95 -16.58 0.28
N GLY A 27 -3.83 -15.40 0.89
CA GLY A 27 -3.99 -15.21 2.34
C GLY A 27 -2.72 -15.43 3.15
N SER A 28 -1.62 -15.86 2.52
CA SER A 28 -0.32 -16.05 3.20
C SER A 28 0.40 -14.73 3.53
N CYS A 29 -0.03 -13.63 2.93
CA CYS A 29 0.48 -12.29 3.20
C CYS A 29 -0.67 -11.29 3.31
N ILE A 30 -0.56 -10.35 4.25
CA ILE A 30 -1.51 -9.26 4.45
C ILE A 30 -0.78 -7.93 4.24
N ILE A 31 -1.29 -7.14 3.29
CA ILE A 31 -0.92 -5.73 3.13
C ILE A 31 -1.90 -4.88 3.95
N SER A 32 -1.37 -4.10 4.88
CA SER A 32 -2.15 -3.39 5.90
C SER A 32 -1.81 -1.91 5.90
N PHE A 33 -2.74 -1.08 5.44
CA PHE A 33 -2.63 0.38 5.50
C PHE A 33 -3.16 0.87 6.85
N ARG A 34 -2.34 1.64 7.57
CA ARG A 34 -2.66 2.08 8.93
C ARG A 34 -2.44 3.57 9.07
N ILE A 35 -3.44 4.27 9.55
CA ILE A 35 -3.27 5.63 10.06
C ILE A 35 -2.85 5.51 11.52
N LYS A 36 -1.70 6.09 11.88
CA LYS A 36 -1.17 6.10 13.24
C LYS A 36 -1.06 7.51 13.78
N ARG A 37 -1.21 7.64 15.11
CA ARG A 37 -0.90 8.84 15.86
C ARG A 37 0.31 8.60 16.74
N ASP A 38 1.30 9.47 16.62
CA ASP A 38 2.49 9.45 17.47
C ASP A 38 2.12 9.85 18.90
N SER A 39 2.51 9.02 19.87
CA SER A 39 2.11 9.19 21.27
C SER A 39 2.78 10.38 21.97
N GLY A 40 3.92 10.88 21.44
CA GLY A 40 4.66 12.00 22.04
C GLY A 40 4.32 13.35 21.42
N SER A 41 4.23 13.40 20.08
CA SER A 41 4.00 14.63 19.32
C SER A 41 2.55 14.84 18.89
N GLY A 42 1.70 13.81 18.98
CA GLY A 42 0.33 13.86 18.45
C GLY A 42 0.22 13.86 16.93
N GLY A 43 1.36 13.88 16.21
CA GLY A 43 1.40 13.88 14.75
C GLY A 43 0.79 12.62 14.14
N VAL A 44 0.08 12.78 13.03
CA VAL A 44 -0.57 11.69 12.29
C VAL A 44 0.28 11.33 11.06
N TYR A 45 0.41 10.04 10.79
CA TYR A 45 1.16 9.51 9.65
C TYR A 45 0.57 8.18 9.21
N VAL A 46 0.96 7.72 8.01
CA VAL A 46 0.50 6.45 7.45
C VAL A 46 1.62 5.42 7.54
N VAL A 47 1.26 4.16 7.75
CA VAL A 47 2.19 3.02 7.66
C VAL A 47 1.56 1.96 6.78
N LEU A 48 2.28 1.55 5.75
CA LEU A 48 2.04 0.32 5.02
C LEU A 48 2.80 -0.81 5.70
N ALA A 49 2.10 -1.84 6.15
CA ALA A 49 2.70 -3.02 6.74
C ALA A 49 2.44 -4.23 5.84
N SER A 50 3.50 -4.90 5.41
CA SER A 50 3.45 -6.24 4.80
C SER A 50 3.70 -7.26 5.89
N LYS A 51 2.70 -8.11 6.15
CA LYS A 51 2.73 -9.15 7.18
C LYS A 51 2.70 -10.52 6.50
N ALA A 52 3.82 -11.21 6.48
CA ALA A 52 3.91 -12.63 6.14
C ALA A 52 4.55 -13.40 7.30
N SER A 53 4.33 -14.72 7.36
CA SER A 53 4.94 -15.55 8.41
C SER A 53 6.46 -15.40 8.40
N GLY A 54 7.04 -14.96 9.53
CA GLY A 54 8.47 -14.73 9.67
C GLY A 54 9.04 -13.50 8.95
N ASN A 55 8.25 -12.75 8.17
CA ASN A 55 8.72 -11.56 7.45
C ASN A 55 7.71 -10.42 7.56
N TYR A 56 8.03 -9.46 8.42
CA TYR A 56 7.22 -8.27 8.67
C TYR A 56 7.98 -7.04 8.20
N GLN A 57 7.43 -6.35 7.21
CA GLN A 57 8.03 -5.13 6.65
C GLN A 57 7.09 -3.96 6.87
N TYR A 58 7.66 -2.80 7.17
CA TYR A 58 6.92 -1.59 7.50
C TYR A 58 7.49 -0.40 6.75
N TYR A 59 6.62 0.34 6.09
CA TYR A 59 6.96 1.51 5.29
C TYR A 59 6.12 2.68 5.80
N PRO A 60 6.70 3.56 6.64
CA PRO A 60 6.04 4.78 7.06
C PRO A 60 6.04 5.78 5.90
N PHE A 61 4.94 6.52 5.77
CA PHE A 61 4.77 7.65 4.87
C PHE A 61 4.38 8.88 5.70
N ASP A 62 4.90 10.05 5.33
CA ASP A 62 4.18 11.28 5.63
C ASP A 62 2.93 11.45 4.73
N ALA A 63 2.23 12.58 4.86
CA ALA A 63 1.00 12.81 4.13
C ALA A 63 1.24 12.97 2.61
N GLU A 64 2.27 13.72 2.21
CA GLU A 64 2.57 14.02 0.81
C GLU A 64 3.11 12.78 0.08
N GLU A 65 3.97 12.00 0.76
CA GLU A 65 4.45 10.72 0.25
C GLU A 65 3.30 9.72 0.07
N PHE A 66 2.32 9.72 0.99
CA PHE A 66 1.16 8.83 0.89
C PHE A 66 0.21 9.24 -0.23
N ASP A 67 -0.04 10.54 -0.41
CA ASP A 67 -0.87 11.04 -1.52
C ASP A 67 -0.24 10.67 -2.86
N SER A 68 1.07 10.86 -3.01
CA SER A 68 1.83 10.44 -4.20
C SER A 68 1.75 8.93 -4.45
N PHE A 69 1.80 8.12 -3.39
CA PHE A 69 1.63 6.67 -3.49
C PHE A 69 0.22 6.30 -3.99
N VAL A 70 -0.82 6.97 -3.50
CA VAL A 70 -2.21 6.73 -3.92
C VAL A 70 -2.41 7.10 -5.39
N ASP A 71 -1.85 8.23 -5.84
CA ASP A 71 -1.91 8.65 -7.24
C ASP A 71 -1.25 7.62 -8.16
N ALA A 72 -0.06 7.14 -7.81
CA ALA A 72 0.62 6.07 -8.56
C ALA A 72 -0.20 4.77 -8.59
N ALA A 73 -0.83 4.38 -7.48
CA ALA A 73 -1.69 3.21 -7.42
C ALA A 73 -2.94 3.35 -8.31
N ILE A 74 -3.53 4.54 -8.38
CA ILE A 74 -4.66 4.86 -9.26
C ILE A 74 -4.22 4.81 -10.73
N GLU A 75 -3.05 5.35 -11.06
CA GLU A 75 -2.49 5.31 -12.41
C GLU A 75 -2.31 3.87 -12.90
N ILE A 76 -1.65 3.01 -12.11
CA ILE A 76 -1.46 1.60 -12.46
C ILE A 76 -2.79 0.86 -12.58
N LYS A 77 -3.78 1.15 -11.72
CA LYS A 77 -5.12 0.58 -11.83
C LYS A 77 -5.80 0.96 -13.16
N LYS A 78 -5.63 2.20 -13.63
CA LYS A 78 -6.17 2.64 -14.93
C LYS A 78 -5.47 1.92 -16.08
N ALA A 79 -4.14 1.83 -16.03
CA ALA A 79 -3.35 1.15 -17.05
C ALA A 79 -3.71 -0.34 -17.16
N LEU A 80 -3.89 -1.03 -16.02
CA LEU A 80 -4.28 -2.44 -15.98
C LEU A 80 -5.62 -2.68 -16.70
N ARG A 81 -6.63 -1.86 -16.43
CA ARG A 81 -7.95 -1.98 -17.07
C ARG A 81 -7.90 -1.72 -18.57
N ALA A 82 -7.05 -0.79 -19.00
CA ALA A 82 -6.85 -0.49 -20.42
C ALA A 82 -6.24 -1.70 -21.15
N ASP A 83 -5.23 -2.35 -20.55
CA ASP A 83 -4.61 -3.56 -21.08
C ASP A 83 -5.60 -4.74 -21.16
N GLU A 84 -6.40 -4.97 -20.11
CA GLU A 84 -7.47 -5.98 -20.12
C GLU A 84 -8.47 -5.74 -21.26
N SER A 85 -8.90 -4.49 -21.45
CA SER A 85 -9.83 -4.11 -22.52
C SER A 85 -9.22 -4.32 -23.92
N ALA A 86 -7.93 -4.02 -24.09
CA ALA A 86 -7.21 -4.25 -25.34
C ALA A 86 -7.10 -5.75 -25.68
N ARG A 87 -6.84 -6.60 -24.68
CA ARG A 87 -6.78 -8.06 -24.86
C ARG A 87 -8.12 -8.66 -25.27
N ILE A 88 -9.22 -8.21 -24.65
CA ILE A 88 -10.58 -8.65 -25.02
C ILE A 88 -10.91 -8.28 -26.48
N GLY A 89 -10.54 -7.07 -26.91
CA GLY A 89 -10.74 -6.62 -28.29
C GLY A 89 -9.97 -7.46 -29.33
N GLN A 90 -8.76 -7.93 -28.99
CA GLN A 90 -7.96 -8.80 -29.86
C GLN A 90 -8.53 -10.23 -29.96
N THR A 91 -9.10 -10.78 -28.88
CA THR A 91 -9.74 -12.10 -28.91
C THR A 91 -11.00 -12.11 -29.79
N GLN A 92 -11.74 -11.01 -29.87
CA GLN A 92 -12.91 -10.89 -30.74
C GLN A 92 -12.54 -10.67 -32.22
N ALA A 93 -11.40 -10.04 -32.51
CA ALA A 93 -10.93 -9.82 -33.89
C ALA A 93 -10.37 -11.09 -34.58
N SER A 94 -9.97 -12.10 -33.80
CA SER A 94 -9.46 -13.38 -34.33
C SER A 94 -10.56 -14.42 -34.62
N VAL A 95 -11.83 -14.10 -34.36
CA VAL A 95 -13.00 -14.92 -34.72
C VAL A 95 -13.72 -14.24 -35.88
N LYS A 96 -13.12 -14.27 -37.07
CA LYS A 96 -13.82 -14.00 -38.33
C LYS A 96 -13.66 -15.25 -39.22
N PRO A 97 -14.76 -15.76 -39.83
CA PRO A 97 -14.76 -17.01 -40.59
C PRO A 97 -13.89 -16.93 -41.86
#